data_AF-A0AAD2FX72-F1
#
_entry.id   AF-A0AAD2FX72-F1
#
_cell.length_a   1.000
_cell.length_b   1.000
_cell.length_c   1.000
_cell.angle_alpha   90.00
_cell.angle_beta   90.00
_cell.angle_gamma   90.00
#
_symmetry.space_group_name_H-M   'P 1'
#
loop_
_entity.id
_entity.type
_entity.pdbx_description
1 polymer ?
#
loop_
_entity_poly.entity_id
_entity_poly.type
_entity_poly.pdbx_seq_one_letter_code
_entity_poly.pdbx_strand_id
1 'polypeptide(L)'
;MAATIPVFTIYVAMILCQIPDTGNFQGQTDAQRMAEELFDNDFGTAMTKSIKQVNMDLATLASLTAVQGLIMSRPRAQDRIRAFVQWVRDEIRMGRNPAQHPFPAGDTSTLLQRLNFQQKQQWKQWVKLLCDHLRAYIGVNGIPLFYVVRESAAQDPTPQDDFLDKYINMALLVGTAFIVDKKQVLPLLNKFIMGCSEAEMVIQALNTTTDGRAAFFALKAFDEGEGIFAHDVMAAENIIEQILNNAYATMHHEYGRVMYTDVMKLRSLQQRIKADFLSQTKAAIEANMHAIPTTMSYDQAMQMYHSKVSEKFPPASVAAVAWGRHVRENN
;
A
#
# COMPACT_ATOMS: atom_id res chain seq x y z
N MET A 1 28.93 37.23 19.21
CA MET A 1 28.85 36.78 17.80
C MET A 1 27.79 35.68 17.76
N ALA A 2 26.63 35.92 17.14
CA ALA A 2 25.62 34.89 17.01
C ALA A 2 26.14 33.83 16.02
N ALA A 3 26.24 32.57 16.46
CA ALA A 3 26.62 31.48 15.58
C ALA A 3 25.55 31.32 14.49
N THR A 4 25.94 31.44 13.23
CA THR A 4 25.08 31.18 12.08
C THR A 4 24.66 29.72 12.11
N ILE A 5 23.36 29.44 12.25
CA ILE A 5 22.82 28.08 12.23
C ILE A 5 23.04 27.51 10.81
N PRO A 6 23.67 26.34 10.66
CA PRO A 6 23.85 25.73 9.35
C PRO A 6 22.49 25.38 8.74
N VAL A 7 22.26 25.82 7.50
CA VAL A 7 21.05 25.51 6.73
C VAL A 7 21.35 24.31 5.84
N PHE A 8 20.70 23.18 6.11
CA PHE A 8 20.79 21.97 5.31
C PHE A 8 19.75 22.02 4.19
N THR A 9 20.17 21.66 2.98
CA THR A 9 19.31 21.60 1.79
C THR A 9 19.13 20.15 1.35
N ILE A 10 18.10 19.88 0.54
CA ILE A 10 17.87 18.55 -0.04
C ILE A 10 19.04 18.13 -0.91
N TYR A 11 19.63 19.06 -1.66
CA TYR A 11 20.86 18.82 -2.40
C TYR A 11 21.97 18.21 -1.52
N VAL A 12 22.25 18.78 -0.35
CA VAL A 12 23.24 18.24 0.58
C VAL A 12 22.83 16.85 1.08
N ALA A 13 21.53 16.62 1.32
CA ALA A 13 21.02 15.30 1.69
C ALA A 13 21.17 14.26 0.56
N MET A 14 21.05 14.65 -0.72
CA MET A 14 21.28 13.76 -1.86
C MET A 14 22.75 13.35 -1.99
N ILE A 15 23.69 14.25 -1.70
CA ILE A 15 25.12 13.91 -1.60
C ILE A 15 25.34 12.86 -0.49
N LEU A 16 24.71 13.04 0.67
CA LEU A 16 24.77 12.07 1.77
C LEU A 16 24.12 10.71 1.40
N CYS A 17 23.15 10.73 0.48
CA CYS A 17 22.57 9.53 -0.13
C CYS A 17 23.52 8.82 -1.11
N GLN A 18 24.75 9.31 -1.32
CA GLN A 18 25.75 8.80 -2.26
C GLN A 18 25.38 9.02 -3.72
N ILE A 19 24.62 10.07 -4.01
CA ILE A 19 24.43 10.54 -5.38
C ILE A 19 25.67 11.34 -5.79
N PRO A 20 26.25 11.08 -6.98
CA PRO A 20 27.42 11.80 -7.45
C PRO A 20 27.18 13.32 -7.48
N ASP A 21 28.13 14.08 -6.97
CA ASP A 21 28.17 15.53 -7.13
C ASP A 21 29.10 15.94 -8.28
N THR A 22 29.12 15.12 -9.31
CA THR A 22 29.86 15.38 -10.55
C THR A 22 28.92 16.02 -11.55
N GLY A 23 29.34 17.11 -12.19
CA GLY A 23 28.56 17.75 -13.25
C GLY A 23 28.28 16.77 -14.38
N ASN A 24 27.01 16.59 -14.73
CA ASN A 24 26.59 15.60 -15.72
C ASN A 24 25.79 16.24 -16.86
N PHE A 25 24.86 17.15 -16.55
CA PHE A 25 23.94 17.68 -17.55
C PHE A 25 23.64 19.17 -17.32
N GLN A 26 23.74 19.99 -18.37
CA GLN A 26 23.45 21.43 -18.35
C GLN A 26 24.15 22.25 -17.23
N GLY A 27 25.33 21.80 -16.79
CA GLY A 27 26.08 22.47 -15.72
C GLY A 27 25.58 22.16 -14.30
N GLN A 28 24.56 21.32 -14.16
CA GLN A 28 24.09 20.80 -12.87
C GLN A 28 24.73 19.44 -12.55
N THR A 29 24.88 19.15 -11.26
CA THR A 29 25.32 17.84 -10.78
C THR A 29 24.15 16.88 -10.66
N ASP A 30 24.41 15.57 -10.66
CA ASP A 30 23.36 14.55 -10.49
C ASP A 30 22.59 14.76 -9.17
N ALA A 31 23.30 15.13 -8.11
CA ALA A 31 22.69 15.43 -6.82
C ALA A 31 21.77 16.67 -6.86
N GLN A 32 22.14 17.73 -7.60
CA GLN A 32 21.29 18.92 -7.78
C GLN A 32 20.03 18.59 -8.55
N ARG A 33 20.18 17.91 -9.69
CA ARG A 33 19.02 17.50 -10.50
C ARG A 33 18.11 16.53 -9.78
N MET A 34 18.67 15.58 -9.05
CA MET A 34 17.86 14.66 -8.26
C MET A 34 17.09 15.38 -7.16
N ALA A 35 17.69 16.40 -6.52
CA ALA A 35 16.99 17.20 -5.53
C ALA A 35 15.86 18.07 -6.13
N GLU A 36 16.07 18.63 -7.32
CA GLU A 36 15.07 19.41 -8.07
C GLU A 36 13.96 18.51 -8.62
N GLU A 37 14.28 17.46 -9.36
CA GLU A 37 13.29 16.65 -10.08
C GLU A 37 12.50 15.72 -9.14
N LEU A 38 13.09 15.22 -8.03
CA LEU A 38 12.33 14.40 -7.08
C LEU A 38 11.56 15.23 -6.06
N PHE A 39 12.10 16.37 -5.63
CA PHE A 39 11.58 17.04 -4.44
C PHE A 39 11.39 18.55 -4.61
N ASP A 40 11.59 19.11 -5.79
CA ASP A 40 11.53 20.56 -6.05
C ASP A 40 12.44 21.39 -5.13
N ASN A 41 13.53 20.77 -4.62
CA ASN A 41 14.36 21.31 -3.53
C ASN A 41 13.58 21.71 -2.25
N ASP A 42 12.37 21.19 -2.05
CA ASP A 42 11.52 21.47 -0.90
C ASP A 42 11.27 20.24 0.01
N PHE A 43 11.48 20.45 1.32
CA PHE A 43 11.23 19.41 2.33
C PHE A 43 9.73 19.10 2.48
N GLY A 44 8.84 20.03 2.14
CA GLY A 44 7.39 19.79 2.08
C GLY A 44 7.02 18.77 1.01
N THR A 45 7.60 18.88 -0.19
CA THR A 45 7.45 17.87 -1.25
C THR A 45 7.96 16.51 -0.80
N ALA A 46 9.12 16.45 -0.14
CA ALA A 46 9.65 15.18 0.40
C ALA A 46 8.74 14.54 1.47
N MET A 47 8.00 15.34 2.25
CA MET A 47 7.02 14.85 3.23
C MET A 47 5.82 14.16 2.56
N THR A 48 5.25 14.82 1.56
CA THR A 48 3.97 14.42 0.93
C THR A 48 4.14 13.33 -0.12
N LYS A 49 5.32 13.20 -0.72
CA LYS A 49 5.58 12.26 -1.81
C LYS A 49 5.59 10.81 -1.33
N SER A 50 4.78 9.95 -1.96
CA SER A 50 4.71 8.53 -1.60
C SER A 50 5.97 7.78 -2.04
N ILE A 51 6.32 6.68 -1.34
CA ILE A 51 7.50 5.88 -1.73
C ILE A 51 7.30 5.23 -3.11
N LYS A 52 6.07 4.90 -3.49
CA LYS A 52 5.75 4.44 -4.85
C LYS A 52 6.08 5.52 -5.87
N GLN A 53 5.69 6.76 -5.62
CA GLN A 53 6.01 7.89 -6.50
C GLN A 53 7.52 8.12 -6.60
N VAL A 54 8.24 8.08 -5.47
CA VAL A 54 9.71 8.20 -5.46
C VAL A 54 10.36 7.10 -6.30
N ASN A 55 9.89 5.86 -6.20
CA ASN A 55 10.42 4.76 -7.01
C ASN A 55 10.09 4.90 -8.50
N MET A 56 8.88 5.39 -8.84
CA MET A 56 8.51 5.67 -10.22
C MET A 56 9.40 6.76 -10.82
N ASP A 57 9.62 7.86 -10.10
CA ASP A 57 10.44 8.97 -10.59
C ASP A 57 11.91 8.55 -10.73
N LEU A 58 12.43 7.74 -9.81
CA LEU A 58 13.76 7.14 -9.93
C LEU A 58 13.88 6.22 -11.16
N ALA A 59 12.83 5.46 -11.47
CA ALA A 59 12.79 4.63 -12.68
C ALA A 59 12.72 5.49 -13.95
N THR A 60 11.95 6.58 -13.93
CA THR A 60 11.91 7.56 -15.02
C THR A 60 13.29 8.16 -15.27
N LEU A 61 13.99 8.63 -14.23
CA LEU A 61 15.35 9.16 -14.33
C LEU A 61 16.37 8.14 -14.86
N ALA A 62 16.23 6.87 -14.45
CA ALA A 62 17.10 5.78 -14.91
C ALA A 62 16.80 5.35 -16.37
N SER A 63 15.63 5.70 -16.90
CA SER A 63 15.22 5.38 -18.28
C SER A 63 15.66 6.43 -19.31
N LEU A 64 16.11 7.61 -18.86
CA LEU A 64 16.59 8.68 -19.74
C LEU A 64 17.86 8.28 -20.49
N THR A 65 18.07 8.86 -21.67
CA THR A 65 19.34 8.66 -22.42
C THR A 65 20.46 9.53 -21.84
N ALA A 66 21.71 9.20 -22.14
CA ALA A 66 22.87 10.01 -21.71
C ALA A 66 22.78 11.48 -22.17
N VAL A 67 22.19 11.72 -23.35
CA VAL A 67 21.97 13.08 -23.91
C VAL A 67 20.84 13.83 -23.19
N GLN A 68 19.94 13.11 -22.52
CA GLN A 68 18.88 13.69 -21.69
C GLN A 68 19.30 13.80 -20.21
N GLY A 69 20.57 13.49 -19.90
CA GLY A 69 21.10 13.49 -18.54
C GLY A 69 20.61 12.30 -17.72
N LEU A 70 20.88 11.09 -18.20
CA LEU A 70 20.67 9.85 -17.44
C LEU A 70 21.27 9.94 -16.02
N ILE A 71 20.47 9.66 -15.00
CA ILE A 71 20.93 9.55 -13.61
C ILE A 71 20.76 8.11 -13.14
N MET A 72 21.87 7.40 -13.01
CA MET A 72 21.91 6.01 -12.55
C MET A 72 22.12 5.95 -11.03
N SER A 73 21.02 5.88 -10.28
CA SER A 73 21.09 5.66 -8.83
C SER A 73 21.38 4.18 -8.53
N ARG A 74 22.45 3.89 -7.77
CA ARG A 74 22.72 2.53 -7.28
C ARG A 74 21.63 2.08 -6.29
N PRO A 75 21.33 0.78 -6.13
CA PRO A 75 20.32 0.30 -5.18
C PRO A 75 20.51 0.83 -3.76
N ARG A 76 21.77 0.89 -3.28
CA ARG A 76 22.11 1.46 -1.97
C ARG A 76 21.77 2.95 -1.84
N ALA A 77 21.90 3.71 -2.93
CA ALA A 77 21.53 5.13 -2.94
C ALA A 77 20.00 5.30 -2.93
N GLN A 78 19.27 4.45 -3.67
CA GLN A 78 17.79 4.43 -3.64
C GLN A 78 17.26 4.11 -2.23
N ASP A 79 17.90 3.19 -1.51
CA ASP A 79 17.57 2.88 -0.12
C ASP A 79 17.80 4.07 0.81
N ARG A 80 18.88 4.83 0.60
CA ARG A 80 19.16 6.07 1.35
C ARG A 80 18.16 7.17 1.04
N ILE A 81 17.72 7.31 -0.21
CA ILE A 81 16.67 8.27 -0.60
C ILE A 81 15.34 7.90 0.08
N ARG A 82 14.99 6.62 0.12
CA ARG A 82 13.79 6.15 0.84
C ARG A 82 13.88 6.42 2.34
N ALA A 83 15.04 6.18 2.95
CA ALA A 83 15.30 6.53 4.34
C ALA A 83 15.24 8.05 4.59
N PHE A 84 15.73 8.86 3.64
CA PHE A 84 15.65 10.31 3.69
C PHE A 84 14.21 10.80 3.75
N VAL A 85 13.34 10.28 2.89
CA VAL A 85 11.89 10.59 2.92
C VAL A 85 11.28 10.25 4.27
N GLN A 86 11.62 9.08 4.84
CA GLN A 86 11.14 8.72 6.18
C GLN A 86 11.67 9.68 7.25
N TRP A 87 12.94 10.07 7.18
CA TRP A 87 13.54 10.99 8.13
C TRP A 87 12.89 12.39 8.07
N VAL A 88 12.66 12.94 6.88
CA VAL A 88 11.96 14.22 6.71
C VAL A 88 10.58 14.17 7.36
N ARG A 89 9.84 13.07 7.16
CA ARG A 89 8.54 12.85 7.82
C ARG A 89 8.68 12.82 9.34
N ASP A 90 9.67 12.12 9.87
CA ASP A 90 9.89 12.02 11.31
C ASP A 90 10.26 13.40 11.92
N GLU A 91 11.12 14.18 11.27
CA GLU A 91 11.48 15.54 11.72
C GLU A 91 10.27 16.47 11.77
N ILE A 92 9.48 16.52 10.69
CA ILE A 92 8.30 17.38 10.61
C ILE A 92 7.24 16.92 11.62
N ARG A 93 7.04 15.61 11.80
CA ARG A 93 6.13 15.04 12.82
C ARG A 93 6.54 15.43 14.25
N MET A 94 7.84 15.54 14.52
CA MET A 94 8.36 16.00 15.81
C MET A 94 8.33 17.53 15.95
N GLY A 95 7.78 18.26 14.98
CA GLY A 95 7.74 19.72 14.97
C GLY A 95 9.11 20.36 14.75
N ARG A 96 10.10 19.60 14.27
CA ARG A 96 11.45 20.08 13.98
C ARG A 96 11.56 20.47 12.51
N ASN A 97 12.38 21.48 12.24
CA ASN A 97 12.69 21.88 10.87
C ASN A 97 13.80 20.98 10.30
N PRO A 98 13.56 20.21 9.21
CA PRO A 98 14.58 19.40 8.56
C PRO A 98 15.77 20.21 8.04
N ALA A 99 15.57 21.49 7.70
CA ALA A 99 16.66 22.36 7.27
C ALA A 99 17.66 22.72 8.38
N GLN A 100 17.35 22.40 9.64
CA GLN A 100 18.22 22.69 10.79
C GLN A 100 18.97 21.45 11.30
N HIS A 101 18.66 20.26 10.76
CA HIS A 101 19.25 19.00 11.20
C HIS A 101 19.83 18.24 9.99
N PRO A 102 21.04 17.68 10.10
CA PRO A 102 21.60 16.88 9.02
C PRO A 102 20.87 15.55 8.91
N PHE A 103 20.64 15.08 7.67
CA PHE A 103 20.13 13.74 7.43
C PHE A 103 21.11 12.67 7.95
N PRO A 104 20.70 11.79 8.89
CA PRO A 104 21.57 10.76 9.46
C PRO A 104 21.68 9.57 8.50
N ALA A 105 22.50 9.69 7.45
CA ALA A 105 22.71 8.63 6.46
C ALA A 105 23.32 7.31 7.04
N GLY A 106 23.79 7.33 8.29
CA GLY A 106 24.19 6.13 9.04
C GLY A 106 23.01 5.27 9.50
N ASP A 107 21.86 5.88 9.75
CA ASP A 107 20.67 5.24 10.33
C ASP A 107 19.69 4.73 9.27
N THR A 108 20.17 4.57 8.03
CA THR A 108 19.35 4.16 6.88
C THR A 108 18.59 2.87 7.15
N SER A 109 19.22 1.86 7.76
CA SER A 109 18.57 0.58 8.07
C SER A 109 17.41 0.73 9.04
N THR A 110 17.56 1.52 10.10
CA THR A 110 16.53 1.80 11.10
C THR A 110 15.38 2.60 10.49
N LEU A 111 15.69 3.62 9.70
CA LEU A 111 14.69 4.43 8.99
C LEU A 111 13.91 3.59 7.97
N LEU A 112 14.57 2.70 7.23
CA LEU A 112 13.90 1.76 6.32
C LEU A 112 13.06 0.72 7.07
N GLN A 113 13.51 0.22 8.21
CA GLN A 113 12.70 -0.65 9.05
C GLN A 113 11.46 0.06 9.55
N ARG A 114 11.54 1.33 9.95
CA ARG A 114 10.37 2.14 10.33
C ARG A 114 9.47 2.42 9.15
N LEU A 115 10.02 2.75 7.99
CA LEU A 115 9.27 2.95 6.75
C LEU A 115 8.51 1.68 6.37
N ASN A 116 9.18 0.53 6.44
CA ASN A 116 8.59 -0.78 6.20
C ASN A 116 7.60 -1.18 7.30
N PHE A 117 7.82 -0.78 8.55
CA PHE A 117 6.89 -0.98 9.66
C PHE A 117 5.63 -0.12 9.51
N GLN A 118 5.76 1.09 8.96
CA GLN A 118 4.64 1.97 8.61
C GLN A 118 3.89 1.49 7.35
N GLN A 119 4.59 0.92 6.36
CA GLN A 119 3.96 0.28 5.20
C GLN A 119 3.33 -1.09 5.52
N LYS A 120 3.90 -1.83 6.48
CA LYS A 120 3.41 -3.13 6.96
C LYS A 120 2.56 -3.03 8.22
N GLN A 121 2.14 -1.84 8.66
CA GLN A 121 1.13 -1.73 9.70
C GLN A 121 -0.21 -2.15 9.09
N GLN A 122 -0.36 -3.47 9.06
CA GLN A 122 -1.54 -4.22 8.72
C GLN A 122 -2.70 -3.58 9.45
N TRP A 123 -3.74 -3.21 8.72
CA TRP A 123 -5.06 -2.86 9.21
C TRP A 123 -5.40 -3.45 10.60
N LYS A 124 -5.13 -4.75 10.81
CA LYS A 124 -5.29 -5.48 12.08
C LYS A 124 -4.57 -4.86 13.30
N GLN A 125 -3.32 -4.42 13.15
CA GLN A 125 -2.56 -3.79 14.23
C GLN A 125 -3.05 -2.36 14.50
N TRP A 126 -3.40 -1.63 13.44
CA TRP A 126 -3.99 -0.30 13.56
C TRP A 126 -5.36 -0.36 14.26
N VAL A 127 -6.23 -1.28 13.84
CA VAL A 127 -7.53 -1.55 14.49
C VAL A 127 -7.31 -1.91 15.95
N LYS A 128 -6.36 -2.82 16.25
CA LYS A 128 -6.07 -3.19 17.63
C LYS A 128 -5.66 -1.96 18.46
N LEU A 129 -4.76 -1.12 17.95
CA LEU A 129 -4.30 0.08 18.65
C LEU A 129 -5.44 1.09 18.86
N LEU A 130 -6.28 1.32 17.84
CA LEU A 130 -7.44 2.19 17.94
C LEU A 130 -8.46 1.64 18.96
N CYS A 131 -8.76 0.35 18.92
CA CYS A 131 -9.67 -0.32 19.85
C CYS A 131 -9.15 -0.26 21.30
N ASP A 132 -7.86 -0.51 21.51
CA ASP A 132 -7.20 -0.37 22.81
C ASP A 132 -7.28 1.09 23.30
N HIS A 133 -7.09 2.06 22.41
CA HIS A 133 -7.23 3.48 22.73
C HIS A 133 -8.67 3.84 23.11
N LEU A 134 -9.67 3.41 22.34
CA LEU A 134 -11.09 3.66 22.63
C LEU A 134 -11.57 2.96 23.91
N ARG A 135 -10.93 1.85 24.31
CA ARG A 135 -11.17 1.19 25.60
C ARG A 135 -10.62 1.99 26.78
N ALA A 136 -9.58 2.81 26.58
CA ALA A 136 -8.99 3.65 27.62
C ALA A 136 -9.76 4.97 27.85
N TYR A 137 -10.56 5.44 26.89
CA TYR A 137 -11.33 6.68 27.02
C TYR A 137 -12.74 6.40 27.52
N ILE A 138 -13.07 7.03 28.64
CA ILE A 138 -14.40 6.91 29.28
C ILE A 138 -15.36 7.92 28.63
N GLY A 139 -16.49 7.42 28.13
CA GLY A 139 -17.59 8.22 27.59
C GLY A 139 -18.56 8.74 28.65
N VAL A 140 -19.67 9.35 28.22
CA VAL A 140 -20.62 10.09 29.09
C VAL A 140 -21.17 9.29 30.26
N ASN A 141 -21.38 7.97 30.09
CA ASN A 141 -21.97 7.10 31.12
C ASN A 141 -20.95 6.26 31.90
N GLY A 142 -19.66 6.62 31.87
CA GLY A 142 -18.62 5.77 32.46
C GLY A 142 -18.27 4.54 31.60
N ILE A 143 -18.87 4.41 30.42
CA ILE A 143 -18.67 3.30 29.49
C ILE A 143 -17.53 3.68 28.54
N PRO A 144 -16.54 2.80 28.30
CA PRO A 144 -15.47 3.07 27.35
C PRO A 144 -15.99 3.30 25.94
N LEU A 145 -15.49 4.33 25.24
CA LEU A 145 -15.93 4.73 23.89
C LEU A 145 -15.87 3.60 22.85
N PHE A 146 -15.13 2.53 23.12
CA PHE A 146 -15.12 1.30 22.32
C PHE A 146 -16.52 0.75 22.04
N TYR A 147 -17.51 0.93 22.93
CA TYR A 147 -18.88 0.45 22.67
C TYR A 147 -19.50 1.06 21.39
N VAL A 148 -19.09 2.27 21.00
CA VAL A 148 -19.57 2.95 19.79
C VAL A 148 -19.17 2.22 18.51
N VAL A 149 -18.01 1.56 18.51
CA VAL A 149 -17.45 0.87 17.33
C VAL A 149 -17.67 -0.66 17.36
N ARG A 150 -18.42 -1.17 18.35
CA ARG A 150 -18.69 -2.61 18.46
C ARG A 150 -19.44 -3.15 17.24
N GLU A 151 -19.13 -4.38 16.85
CA GLU A 151 -19.72 -5.02 15.66
C GLU A 151 -21.20 -5.33 15.85
N SER A 152 -21.57 -5.95 16.99
CA SER A 152 -22.96 -6.30 17.28
C SER A 152 -23.78 -5.07 17.65
N ALA A 153 -24.89 -4.84 16.94
CA ALA A 153 -25.82 -3.78 17.32
C ALA A 153 -26.63 -4.13 18.58
N ALA A 154 -26.94 -5.42 18.76
CA ALA A 154 -27.73 -5.92 19.88
C ALA A 154 -26.91 -5.99 21.18
N GLN A 155 -27.61 -5.88 22.31
CA GLN A 155 -27.01 -6.16 23.62
C GLN A 155 -26.73 -7.66 23.73
N ASP A 156 -25.56 -8.01 24.27
CA ASP A 156 -25.22 -9.40 24.57
C ASP A 156 -25.26 -9.62 26.10
N PRO A 157 -26.32 -10.27 26.62
CA PRO A 157 -26.47 -10.54 28.04
C PRO A 157 -25.63 -11.73 28.52
N THR A 158 -24.84 -12.36 27.64
CA THR A 158 -23.97 -13.48 28.02
C THR A 158 -22.99 -13.05 29.11
N PRO A 159 -22.84 -13.84 30.20
CA PRO A 159 -21.85 -13.55 31.23
C PRO A 159 -20.44 -13.45 30.61
N GLN A 160 -19.79 -12.30 30.83
CA GLN A 160 -18.40 -12.05 30.41
C GLN A 160 -17.50 -12.16 31.64
N ASP A 161 -16.28 -12.67 31.45
CA ASP A 161 -15.26 -12.75 32.51
C ASP A 161 -14.74 -11.37 32.92
N ASP A 162 -14.69 -10.42 31.98
CA ASP A 162 -14.32 -9.03 32.25
C ASP A 162 -15.56 -8.15 32.47
N PHE A 163 -15.59 -7.45 33.60
CA PHE A 163 -16.63 -6.48 33.94
C PHE A 163 -16.72 -5.36 32.90
N LEU A 164 -15.59 -4.89 32.34
CA LEU A 164 -15.59 -3.83 31.31
C LEU A 164 -16.26 -4.31 30.02
N ASP A 165 -15.96 -5.52 29.57
CA ASP A 165 -16.58 -6.12 28.38
C ASP A 165 -18.09 -6.32 28.58
N LYS A 166 -18.54 -6.65 29.80
CA LYS A 166 -19.97 -6.69 30.13
C LYS A 166 -20.63 -5.32 29.96
N TYR A 167 -20.03 -4.23 30.44
CA TYR A 167 -20.58 -2.88 30.26
C TYR A 167 -20.62 -2.44 28.80
N ILE A 168 -19.56 -2.74 28.04
CA ILE A 168 -19.46 -2.45 26.61
C ILE A 168 -20.55 -3.19 25.82
N ASN A 169 -20.76 -4.47 26.11
CA ASN A 169 -21.71 -5.33 25.39
C ASN A 169 -23.17 -5.05 25.79
N MET A 170 -23.42 -4.51 26.98
CA MET A 170 -24.75 -4.11 27.44
C MET A 170 -25.12 -2.66 27.09
N ALA A 171 -24.18 -1.85 26.61
CA ALA A 171 -24.44 -0.46 26.25
C ALA A 171 -25.48 -0.34 25.12
N LEU A 172 -26.32 0.69 25.15
CA LEU A 172 -27.28 0.97 24.08
C LEU A 172 -26.62 1.82 23.00
N LEU A 173 -26.78 1.43 21.73
CA LEU A 173 -26.35 2.23 20.57
C LEU A 173 -27.41 3.25 20.14
N VAL A 174 -28.20 3.74 21.09
CA VAL A 174 -29.28 4.70 20.91
C VAL A 174 -29.34 5.64 22.11
N GLY A 175 -29.92 6.83 21.92
CA GLY A 175 -30.08 7.82 22.98
C GLY A 175 -28.98 8.90 22.99
N THR A 176 -29.13 9.85 23.91
CA THR A 176 -28.32 11.08 23.97
C THR A 176 -26.85 10.80 24.29
N ALA A 177 -26.59 9.87 25.21
CA ALA A 177 -25.22 9.45 25.55
C ALA A 177 -24.48 8.87 24.33
N PHE A 178 -25.14 8.00 23.56
CA PHE A 178 -24.57 7.44 22.33
C PHE A 178 -24.28 8.51 21.28
N ILE A 179 -25.17 9.49 21.09
CA ILE A 179 -24.95 10.58 20.11
C ILE A 179 -23.71 11.40 20.47
N VAL A 180 -23.51 11.70 21.77
CA VAL A 180 -22.35 12.47 22.24
C VAL A 180 -21.07 11.66 22.07
N ASP A 181 -21.05 10.40 22.53
CA ASP A 181 -19.87 9.53 22.45
C ASP A 181 -19.49 9.24 20.98
N LYS A 182 -20.49 9.02 20.11
CA LYS A 182 -20.32 8.84 18.66
C LYS A 182 -19.66 10.03 17.99
N LYS A 183 -20.00 11.26 18.43
CA LYS A 183 -19.36 12.49 17.96
C LYS A 183 -17.92 12.63 18.48
N GLN A 184 -17.60 12.12 19.66
CA GLN A 184 -16.24 12.13 20.21
C GLN A 184 -15.30 11.14 19.52
N VAL A 185 -15.81 10.01 19.02
CA VAL A 185 -15.00 9.02 18.30
C VAL A 185 -14.45 9.55 16.98
N LEU A 186 -15.20 10.37 16.24
CA LEU A 186 -14.77 10.89 14.94
C LEU A 186 -13.46 11.70 14.96
N PRO A 187 -13.27 12.71 15.83
CA PRO A 187 -12.01 13.44 15.90
C PRO A 187 -10.85 12.60 16.43
N LEU A 188 -11.11 11.58 17.27
CA LEU A 188 -10.08 10.61 17.65
C LEU A 188 -9.63 9.80 16.44
N LEU A 189 -10.59 9.29 15.66
CA LEU A 189 -10.32 8.51 14.47
C LEU A 189 -9.56 9.33 13.40
N ASN A 190 -9.94 10.59 13.17
CA ASN A 190 -9.23 11.51 12.28
C ASN A 190 -7.77 11.78 12.73
N LYS A 191 -7.49 11.80 14.04
CA LYS A 191 -6.11 11.88 14.54
C LYS A 191 -5.31 10.61 14.25
N PHE A 192 -5.95 9.45 14.30
CA PHE A 192 -5.33 8.14 14.09
C PHE A 192 -5.04 7.81 12.62
N ILE A 193 -5.76 8.43 11.68
CA ILE A 193 -5.53 8.27 10.23
C ILE A 193 -4.73 9.42 9.61
N MET A 194 -4.35 10.43 10.40
CA MET A 194 -3.69 11.62 9.93
C MET A 194 -2.38 11.29 9.19
N GLY A 195 -2.27 11.74 7.93
CA GLY A 195 -1.15 11.45 7.04
C GLY A 195 -1.31 10.18 6.20
N CYS A 196 -2.44 9.49 6.28
CA CYS A 196 -2.83 8.44 5.34
C CYS A 196 -3.85 9.02 4.34
N SER A 197 -3.37 9.46 3.17
CA SER A 197 -4.21 10.11 2.16
C SER A 197 -5.38 9.26 1.70
N GLU A 198 -5.20 7.94 1.60
CA GLU A 198 -6.23 6.99 1.17
C GLU A 198 -7.36 6.88 2.22
N ALA A 199 -7.00 6.69 3.49
CA ALA A 199 -7.97 6.62 4.60
C ALA A 199 -8.68 7.97 4.84
N GLU A 200 -7.97 9.09 4.67
CA GLU A 200 -8.55 10.44 4.77
C GLU A 200 -9.60 10.69 3.68
N MET A 201 -9.34 10.26 2.45
CA MET A 201 -10.29 10.38 1.35
C MET A 201 -11.57 9.57 1.59
N VAL A 202 -11.47 8.37 2.16
CA VAL A 202 -12.65 7.53 2.49
C VAL A 202 -13.56 8.24 3.49
N ILE A 203 -13.00 8.88 4.51
CA ILE A 203 -13.81 9.62 5.50
C ILE A 203 -14.38 10.91 4.91
N GLN A 204 -13.60 11.64 4.11
CA GLN A 204 -14.09 12.83 3.42
C GLN A 204 -15.26 12.51 2.48
N ALA A 205 -15.21 11.37 1.78
CA ALA A 205 -16.26 10.92 0.88
C ALA A 205 -17.58 10.60 1.59
N LEU A 206 -17.55 10.20 2.86
CA LEU A 206 -18.76 9.98 3.67
C LEU A 206 -19.50 11.28 3.99
N ASN A 207 -18.83 12.43 3.91
CA ASN A 207 -19.38 13.75 4.25
C ASN A 207 -20.07 13.78 5.64
N THR A 208 -19.50 13.07 6.62
CA THR A 208 -20.03 13.02 7.99
C THR A 208 -19.19 13.89 8.92
N THR A 209 -19.86 14.73 9.73
CA THR A 209 -19.19 15.63 10.70
C THR A 209 -19.38 15.20 12.15
N THR A 210 -20.23 14.20 12.40
CA THR A 210 -20.61 13.75 13.75
C THR A 210 -20.66 12.24 13.92
N ASP A 211 -20.33 11.46 12.88
CA ASP A 211 -20.54 10.00 12.86
C ASP A 211 -19.22 9.22 12.91
N GLY A 212 -18.65 9.08 14.10
CA GLY A 212 -17.43 8.28 14.30
C GLY A 212 -17.62 6.78 14.04
N ARG A 213 -18.84 6.26 14.19
CA ARG A 213 -19.16 4.84 13.94
C ARG A 213 -19.14 4.55 12.45
N ALA A 214 -19.85 5.34 11.64
CA ALA A 214 -19.89 5.19 10.19
C ALA A 214 -18.50 5.36 9.56
N ALA A 215 -17.72 6.34 10.05
CA ALA A 215 -16.34 6.53 9.63
C ALA A 215 -15.46 5.30 9.90
N PHE A 216 -15.57 4.69 11.09
CA PHE A 216 -14.85 3.46 11.42
C PHE A 216 -15.22 2.28 10.51
N PHE A 217 -16.52 2.05 10.28
CA PHE A 217 -16.97 0.95 9.41
C PHE A 217 -16.63 1.16 7.94
N ALA A 218 -16.59 2.41 7.47
CA ALA A 218 -16.14 2.71 6.11
C ALA A 218 -14.65 2.45 5.92
N LEU A 219 -13.81 2.82 6.89
CA LEU A 219 -12.39 2.42 6.88
C LEU A 219 -12.23 0.91 6.94
N LYS A 220 -13.04 0.24 7.77
CA LYS A 220 -13.05 -1.22 7.85
C LYS A 220 -13.46 -1.87 6.54
N ALA A 221 -14.47 -1.36 5.86
CA ALA A 221 -14.88 -1.83 4.56
C ALA A 221 -13.83 -1.57 3.47
N PHE A 222 -13.10 -0.45 3.54
CA PHE A 222 -12.00 -0.13 2.62
C PHE A 222 -10.86 -1.16 2.76
N ASP A 223 -10.36 -1.38 3.98
CA ASP A 223 -9.23 -2.28 4.21
C ASP A 223 -9.62 -3.78 4.17
N GLU A 224 -10.82 -4.17 4.63
CA GLU A 224 -11.27 -5.58 4.62
C GLU A 224 -12.03 -5.97 3.34
N GLY A 225 -12.63 -5.02 2.63
CA GLY A 225 -13.45 -5.26 1.44
C GLY A 225 -12.70 -5.09 0.11
N GLU A 226 -11.73 -4.19 0.01
CA GLU A 226 -10.88 -4.02 -1.20
C GLU A 226 -9.43 -4.47 -0.97
N GLY A 227 -8.91 -4.40 0.26
CA GLY A 227 -7.51 -4.71 0.58
C GLY A 227 -7.15 -6.19 0.61
N ILE A 228 -8.01 -7.08 1.12
CA ILE A 228 -7.67 -8.50 1.27
C ILE A 228 -7.57 -9.20 -0.09
N PHE A 229 -8.48 -8.93 -1.03
CA PHE A 229 -8.43 -9.58 -2.33
C PHE A 229 -7.35 -9.00 -3.25
N ALA A 230 -7.22 -7.67 -3.35
CA ALA A 230 -6.22 -7.09 -4.23
C ALA A 230 -4.77 -7.32 -3.74
N HIS A 231 -4.53 -7.20 -2.43
CA HIS A 231 -3.20 -7.43 -1.88
C HIS A 231 -2.85 -8.92 -1.82
N ASP A 232 -3.78 -9.82 -1.51
CA ASP A 232 -3.48 -11.27 -1.53
C ASP A 232 -3.38 -11.80 -2.95
N VAL A 233 -4.16 -11.26 -3.91
CA VAL A 233 -3.99 -11.58 -5.34
C VAL A 233 -2.67 -11.03 -5.84
N MET A 234 -2.32 -9.76 -5.59
CA MET A 234 -1.03 -9.21 -6.01
C MET A 234 0.17 -9.88 -5.31
N ALA A 235 0.03 -10.26 -4.04
CA ALA A 235 1.06 -11.01 -3.32
C ALA A 235 1.18 -12.43 -3.88
N ALA A 236 0.06 -13.09 -4.18
CA ALA A 236 0.05 -14.39 -4.84
C ALA A 236 0.63 -14.32 -6.26
N GLU A 237 0.30 -13.29 -7.04
CA GLU A 237 0.83 -13.04 -8.38
C GLU A 237 2.34 -12.78 -8.32
N ASN A 238 2.82 -11.94 -7.41
CA ASN A 238 4.26 -11.69 -7.22
C ASN A 238 5.01 -12.94 -6.74
N ILE A 239 4.42 -13.76 -5.86
CA ILE A 239 5.01 -15.03 -5.42
C ILE A 239 5.09 -16.02 -6.60
N ILE A 240 4.03 -16.10 -7.41
CA ILE A 240 4.00 -16.92 -8.63
C ILE A 240 5.07 -16.43 -9.60
N GLU A 241 5.18 -15.13 -9.84
CA GLU A 241 6.17 -14.52 -10.71
C GLU A 241 7.61 -14.76 -10.22
N GLN A 242 7.87 -14.62 -8.92
CA GLN A 242 9.18 -14.92 -8.32
C GLN A 242 9.53 -16.41 -8.40
N ILE A 243 8.59 -17.31 -8.13
CA ILE A 243 8.81 -18.77 -8.26
C ILE A 243 9.07 -19.14 -9.72
N LEU A 244 8.37 -18.50 -10.67
CA LEU A 244 8.59 -18.69 -12.09
C LEU A 244 9.97 -18.15 -12.49
N ASN A 245 10.30 -16.91 -12.17
CA ASN A 245 11.58 -16.28 -12.51
C ASN A 245 12.78 -17.01 -11.89
N ASN A 246 12.68 -17.43 -10.63
CA ASN A 246 13.72 -18.24 -9.99
C ASN A 246 13.83 -19.63 -10.61
N ALA A 247 12.72 -20.28 -10.95
CA ALA A 247 12.78 -21.55 -11.66
C ALA A 247 13.37 -21.40 -13.07
N TYR A 248 13.08 -20.30 -13.77
CA TYR A 248 13.68 -19.97 -15.05
C TYR A 248 15.19 -19.70 -14.90
N ALA A 249 15.62 -18.97 -13.87
CA ALA A 249 17.03 -18.68 -13.61
C ALA A 249 17.84 -19.93 -13.25
N THR A 250 17.30 -20.81 -12.38
CA THR A 250 17.94 -22.09 -12.01
C THR A 250 18.02 -23.04 -13.21
N MET A 251 16.95 -23.14 -14.02
CA MET A 251 16.94 -23.98 -15.22
C MET A 251 17.82 -23.42 -16.34
N HIS A 252 17.90 -22.09 -16.49
CA HIS A 252 18.78 -21.41 -17.45
C HIS A 252 20.27 -21.58 -17.08
N HIS A 253 20.57 -21.66 -15.78
CA HIS A 253 21.91 -21.96 -15.29
C HIS A 253 22.28 -23.45 -15.44
N GLU A 254 21.32 -24.37 -15.27
CA GLU A 254 21.54 -25.81 -15.44
C GLU A 254 21.64 -26.28 -16.91
N TYR A 255 20.93 -25.62 -17.84
CA TYR A 255 20.82 -26.08 -19.23
C TYR A 255 21.16 -24.96 -20.22
N GLY A 256 22.46 -24.68 -20.37
CA GLY A 256 22.96 -23.75 -21.37
C GLY A 256 22.49 -24.10 -22.79
N ARG A 257 21.83 -23.13 -23.44
CA ARG A 257 21.60 -23.01 -24.89
C ARG A 257 20.68 -24.06 -25.57
N VAL A 258 19.37 -23.99 -25.38
CA VAL A 258 18.38 -24.35 -26.43
C VAL A 258 17.15 -23.44 -26.32
N MET A 259 16.77 -22.77 -27.42
CA MET A 259 15.51 -22.03 -27.54
C MET A 259 14.33 -23.00 -27.36
N TYR A 260 13.50 -22.82 -26.34
CA TYR A 260 12.36 -23.70 -26.08
C TYR A 260 11.31 -23.65 -27.19
N THR A 261 10.87 -24.82 -27.68
CA THR A 261 9.68 -24.94 -28.52
C THR A 261 8.41 -24.72 -27.68
N ASP A 262 7.35 -24.15 -28.27
CA ASP A 262 6.11 -23.83 -27.56
C ASP A 262 5.49 -25.04 -26.84
N VAL A 263 5.69 -26.24 -27.39
CA VAL A 263 5.25 -27.51 -26.80
C VAL A 263 5.86 -27.75 -25.41
N MET A 264 7.15 -27.40 -25.21
CA MET A 264 7.82 -27.57 -23.91
C MET A 264 7.31 -26.57 -22.88
N LYS A 265 7.09 -25.32 -23.30
CA LYS A 265 6.54 -24.26 -22.44
C LYS A 265 5.11 -24.62 -21.98
N LEU A 266 4.29 -25.12 -22.90
CA LEU A 266 2.92 -25.56 -22.60
C LEU A 266 2.90 -26.71 -21.58
N ARG A 267 3.75 -27.74 -21.72
CA ARG A 267 3.83 -28.85 -20.75
C ARG A 267 4.21 -28.38 -19.35
N SER A 268 5.14 -27.44 -19.24
CA SER A 268 5.54 -26.88 -17.94
C SER A 268 4.42 -26.05 -17.30
N LEU A 269 3.70 -25.25 -18.10
CA LEU A 269 2.54 -24.48 -17.67
C LEU A 269 1.43 -25.41 -17.13
N GLN A 270 1.11 -26.49 -17.85
CA GLN A 270 0.11 -27.48 -17.43
C GLN A 270 0.44 -28.15 -16.09
N GLN A 271 1.71 -28.44 -15.81
CA GLN A 271 2.12 -29.06 -14.55
C GLN A 271 1.98 -28.12 -13.34
N ARG A 272 2.13 -26.80 -13.56
CA ARG A 272 2.11 -25.80 -12.48
C ARG A 272 0.71 -25.32 -12.11
N ILE A 273 -0.25 -25.41 -13.04
CA ILE A 273 -1.64 -25.00 -12.78
C ILE A 273 -2.36 -26.12 -12.02
N LYS A 274 -2.67 -25.84 -10.76
CA LYS A 274 -3.35 -26.75 -9.80
C LYS A 274 -4.74 -26.27 -9.38
N ALA A 275 -5.21 -25.13 -9.89
CA ALA A 275 -6.49 -24.57 -9.46
C ALA A 275 -7.67 -25.33 -10.08
N ASP A 276 -8.60 -25.82 -9.25
CA ASP A 276 -9.71 -26.68 -9.68
C ASP A 276 -10.65 -26.00 -10.70
N PHE A 277 -10.86 -24.69 -10.56
CA PHE A 277 -11.72 -23.92 -11.49
C PHE A 277 -11.11 -23.73 -12.88
N LEU A 278 -9.81 -23.98 -13.04
CA LEU A 278 -9.11 -23.94 -14.34
C LEU A 278 -9.02 -25.32 -14.99
N SER A 279 -9.55 -26.38 -14.37
CA SER A 279 -9.49 -27.77 -14.86
C SER A 279 -10.07 -27.94 -16.27
N GLN A 280 -11.17 -27.25 -16.59
CA GLN A 280 -11.79 -27.32 -17.91
C GLN A 280 -10.90 -26.66 -18.99
N THR A 281 -10.33 -25.50 -18.69
CA THR A 281 -9.38 -24.79 -19.57
C THR A 281 -8.09 -25.58 -19.74
N LYS A 282 -7.64 -26.24 -18.67
CA LYS A 282 -6.52 -27.17 -18.65
C LYS A 282 -6.72 -28.34 -19.63
N ALA A 283 -7.86 -29.02 -19.53
CA ALA A 283 -8.21 -30.12 -20.43
C ALA A 283 -8.34 -29.68 -21.89
N ALA A 284 -8.91 -28.49 -22.15
CA ALA A 284 -8.98 -27.93 -23.50
C ALA A 284 -7.59 -27.63 -24.09
N ILE A 285 -6.66 -27.13 -23.26
CA ILE A 285 -5.29 -26.84 -23.67
C ILE A 285 -4.51 -28.13 -23.94
N GLU A 286 -4.67 -29.13 -23.09
CA GLU A 286 -4.08 -30.46 -23.25
C GLU A 286 -4.57 -31.18 -24.52
N ALA A 287 -5.87 -31.11 -24.83
CA ALA A 287 -6.44 -31.68 -26.05
C ALA A 287 -5.82 -31.06 -27.32
N ASN A 288 -5.63 -29.74 -27.34
CA ASN A 288 -5.00 -29.03 -28.45
C ASN A 288 -3.48 -29.26 -28.53
N MET A 289 -2.82 -29.57 -27.41
CA MET A 289 -1.41 -29.99 -27.40
C MET A 289 -1.22 -31.37 -28.06
N HIS A 290 -2.24 -32.23 -27.99
CA HIS A 290 -2.23 -33.54 -28.62
C HIS A 290 -2.75 -33.54 -30.07
N ALA A 291 -3.26 -32.41 -30.57
CA ALA A 291 -3.60 -32.23 -31.97
C ALA A 291 -2.33 -32.17 -32.84
N ILE A 292 -2.35 -32.82 -34.00
CA ILE A 292 -1.26 -32.79 -34.97
C ILE A 292 -1.79 -32.10 -36.25
N PRO A 293 -1.23 -30.94 -36.65
CA PRO A 293 -0.15 -30.20 -36.00
C PRO A 293 -0.63 -29.46 -34.74
N THR A 294 0.27 -29.26 -33.77
CA THR A 294 -0.04 -28.50 -32.55
C THR A 294 -0.34 -27.05 -32.92
N THR A 295 -1.61 -26.66 -32.82
CA THR A 295 -2.10 -25.34 -33.27
C THR A 295 -2.01 -24.25 -32.21
N MET A 296 -1.71 -24.61 -30.97
CA MET A 296 -1.71 -23.66 -29.86
C MET A 296 -0.31 -23.23 -29.45
N SER A 297 -0.09 -21.93 -29.42
CA SER A 297 1.11 -21.32 -28.87
C SER A 297 1.01 -21.12 -27.36
N TYR A 298 2.16 -20.88 -26.72
CA TYR A 298 2.23 -20.56 -25.29
C TYR A 298 1.42 -19.29 -24.94
N ASP A 299 1.51 -18.26 -25.76
CA ASP A 299 0.84 -16.97 -25.52
C ASP A 299 -0.70 -17.12 -25.60
N GLN A 300 -1.19 -17.95 -26.51
CA GLN A 300 -2.62 -18.26 -26.61
C GLN A 300 -3.13 -19.00 -25.37
N ALA A 301 -2.37 -19.99 -24.87
CA ALA A 301 -2.71 -20.69 -23.64
C ALA A 301 -2.73 -19.75 -22.42
N MET A 302 -1.76 -18.82 -22.33
CA MET A 302 -1.73 -17.81 -21.28
C MET A 302 -2.95 -16.88 -21.34
N GLN A 303 -3.31 -16.37 -22.52
CA GLN A 303 -4.50 -15.53 -22.70
C GLN A 303 -5.79 -16.26 -22.29
N MET A 304 -5.91 -17.55 -22.60
CA MET A 304 -7.06 -18.36 -22.17
C MET A 304 -7.15 -18.49 -20.65
N TYR A 305 -6.01 -18.68 -19.97
CA TYR A 305 -5.97 -18.70 -18.51
C TYR A 305 -6.31 -17.32 -17.92
N HIS A 306 -5.72 -16.24 -18.44
CA HIS A 306 -6.04 -14.88 -17.99
C HIS A 306 -7.51 -14.54 -18.20
N SER A 307 -8.12 -14.89 -19.32
CA SER A 307 -9.54 -14.65 -19.58
C SER A 307 -10.43 -15.41 -18.60
N LYS A 308 -10.09 -16.65 -18.25
CA LYS A 308 -10.87 -17.46 -17.30
C LYS A 308 -10.68 -17.01 -15.85
N VAL A 309 -9.49 -16.55 -15.51
CA VAL A 309 -9.23 -15.87 -14.23
C VAL A 309 -10.02 -14.56 -14.17
N SER A 310 -10.01 -13.75 -15.24
CA SER A 310 -10.76 -12.49 -15.33
C SER A 310 -12.28 -12.68 -15.37
N GLU A 311 -12.79 -13.80 -15.89
CA GLU A 311 -14.23 -14.11 -15.86
C GLU A 311 -14.69 -14.45 -14.44
N LYS A 312 -13.87 -15.21 -13.70
CA LYS A 312 -14.12 -15.53 -12.30
C LYS A 312 -13.90 -14.31 -11.39
N PHE A 313 -12.97 -13.45 -11.77
CA PHE A 313 -12.57 -12.25 -11.03
C PHE A 313 -12.57 -11.04 -11.98
N PRO A 314 -13.75 -10.48 -12.29
CA PRO A 314 -13.86 -9.35 -13.20
C PRO A 314 -13.07 -8.15 -12.66
N PRO A 315 -12.18 -7.54 -13.47
CA PRO A 315 -11.51 -6.30 -13.09
C PRO A 315 -12.58 -5.23 -12.88
N ALA A 316 -12.50 -4.51 -11.76
CA ALA A 316 -13.48 -3.54 -11.26
C ALA A 316 -13.79 -2.39 -12.24
N SER A 317 -14.49 -2.71 -13.33
CA SER A 317 -14.85 -1.82 -14.42
C SER A 317 -16.30 -2.03 -14.87
N VAL A 318 -17.21 -2.30 -13.92
CA VAL A 318 -18.67 -2.12 -14.11
C VAL A 318 -19.36 -1.55 -12.86
N ALA A 319 -18.62 -0.94 -11.92
CA ALA A 319 -19.24 -0.24 -10.80
C ALA A 319 -20.02 1.02 -11.24
N ALA A 320 -19.83 1.51 -12.47
CA ALA A 320 -20.52 2.70 -12.97
C ALA A 320 -21.95 2.47 -13.51
N VAL A 321 -22.42 1.22 -13.67
CA VAL A 321 -23.78 0.95 -14.22
C VAL A 321 -24.74 0.36 -13.16
N ALA A 322 -24.23 -0.21 -12.06
CA ALA A 322 -25.07 -0.81 -11.02
C ALA A 322 -25.57 0.19 -9.96
N TRP A 323 -24.90 1.34 -9.76
CA TRP A 323 -25.29 2.34 -8.76
C TRP A 323 -26.32 3.37 -9.25
N GLY A 324 -26.73 3.30 -10.52
CA GLY A 324 -27.67 4.25 -11.13
C GLY A 324 -29.13 3.76 -11.25
N ARG A 325 -29.47 2.53 -10.84
CA ARG A 325 -30.79 1.94 -11.12
C ARG A 325 -31.61 1.51 -9.89
N HIS A 326 -31.22 1.89 -8.68
CA HIS A 326 -31.95 1.52 -7.45
C HIS A 326 -32.55 2.69 -6.65
N VAL A 327 -32.64 3.90 -7.21
CA VAL A 327 -33.22 5.09 -6.52
C VAL A 327 -34.44 5.69 -7.26
N ARG A 328 -35.07 4.95 -8.18
CA ARG A 328 -36.36 5.35 -8.75
C ARG A 328 -37.32 4.18 -8.86
N GLU A 329 -37.80 3.72 -7.72
CA GLU A 329 -39.07 3.01 -7.59
C GLU A 329 -39.41 2.97 -6.10
N ASN A 330 -40.03 4.07 -5.66
CA ASN A 330 -40.96 4.16 -4.51
C ASN A 330 -41.48 5.59 -4.49
N ASN A 331 -42.48 5.83 -5.34
CA ASN A 331 -43.51 6.83 -5.15
C ASN A 331 -44.84 6.15 -5.47
#